data_AF-A0A9X1YQQ9-F1
#
_entry.id   AF-A0A9X1YQQ9-F1
#
_cell.length_a   1.000
_cell.length_b   1.000
_cell.length_c   1.000
_cell.angle_alpha   90.00
_cell.angle_beta   90.00
_cell.angle_gamma   90.00
#
_symmetry.space_group_name_H-M   'P 1'
#
loop_
_entity.id
_entity.type
_entity.pdbx_description
1 polymer ?
#
loop_
_entity_poly.entity_id
_entity_poly.type
_entity_poly.pdbx_seq_one_letter_code
_entity_poly.pdbx_strand_id
1 'polypeptide(L)'
;MERQKSTEIQEACKLIHQWNEFFLGGRDPPVGPTGLVMAVATVKRYLERERADGKPIRELEVAEHLLATREGVRWVLPFVLSAESMEASKRRTALG
;
A
#
# COMPACT_ATOMS: atom_id res chain seq x y z
N MET A 1 -19.60 -0.89 -9.39
CA MET A 1 -18.18 -0.54 -9.62
C MET A 1 -17.32 -0.50 -8.34
N GLU A 2 -17.87 -0.71 -7.14
CA GLU A 2 -17.11 -0.63 -5.88
C GLU A 2 -16.32 -1.91 -5.54
N ARG A 3 -16.84 -3.11 -5.88
CA ARG A 3 -16.14 -4.38 -5.63
C ARG A 3 -14.75 -4.45 -6.27
N GLN A 4 -14.60 -3.94 -7.49
CA GLN A 4 -13.34 -4.02 -8.24
C GLN A 4 -12.25 -3.12 -7.65
N LYS A 5 -12.63 -2.00 -7.00
CA LYS A 5 -11.69 -1.06 -6.35
C LYS A 5 -11.16 -1.59 -5.01
N SER A 6 -12.01 -2.29 -4.24
CA SER A 6 -11.59 -2.90 -2.97
C SER A 6 -10.58 -4.04 -3.17
N THR A 7 -10.65 -4.73 -4.32
CA THR A 7 -9.67 -5.78 -4.68
C THR A 7 -8.29 -5.18 -4.97
N GLU A 8 -8.21 -4.07 -5.71
CA GLU A 8 -6.93 -3.45 -6.12
C GLU A 8 -6.11 -2.96 -4.91
N ILE A 9 -6.74 -2.32 -3.93
CA ILE A 9 -6.04 -1.85 -2.72
C ILE A 9 -5.60 -3.01 -1.83
N GLN A 10 -6.40 -4.07 -1.71
CA GLN A 10 -6.02 -5.27 -0.95
C GLN A 10 -4.82 -5.99 -1.57
N GLU A 11 -4.78 -6.09 -2.90
CA GLU A 11 -3.63 -6.66 -3.64
C GLU A 11 -2.37 -5.81 -3.44
N ALA A 12 -2.48 -4.49 -3.51
CA ALA A 12 -1.36 -3.58 -3.27
C ALA A 12 -0.80 -3.70 -1.85
N CYS A 13 -1.66 -3.70 -0.82
CA CYS A 13 -1.25 -3.89 0.57
C CYS A 13 -0.54 -5.24 0.76
N LYS A 14 -1.13 -6.32 0.22
CA LYS A 14 -0.54 -7.66 0.28
C LYS A 14 0.85 -7.70 -0.35
N LEU A 15 1.03 -7.06 -1.51
CA LEU A 15 2.33 -7.04 -2.18
C LEU A 15 3.40 -6.33 -1.34
N ILE A 16 3.05 -5.21 -0.70
CA ILE A 16 3.98 -4.48 0.17
C ILE A 16 4.35 -5.31 1.41
N HIS A 17 3.39 -6.05 1.99
CA HIS A 17 3.68 -6.99 3.09
C HIS A 17 4.61 -8.12 2.64
N GLN A 18 4.42 -8.69 1.45
CA GLN A 18 5.32 -9.71 0.90
C GLN A 18 6.74 -9.19 0.68
N TRP A 19 6.89 -7.93 0.26
CA TRP A 19 8.18 -7.25 0.20
C TRP A 19 8.81 -7.05 1.58
N ASN A 20 8.01 -6.71 2.59
CA ASN A 20 8.49 -6.63 3.97
C ASN A 20 8.98 -8.00 4.47
N GLU A 21 8.23 -9.07 4.21
CA GLU A 21 8.64 -10.45 4.54
C GLU A 21 9.94 -10.85 3.84
N PHE A 22 10.09 -10.51 2.56
CA PHE A 22 11.34 -10.69 1.82
C PHE A 22 12.52 -10.01 2.56
N PHE A 23 12.38 -8.74 2.94
CA PHE A 23 13.43 -8.03 3.69
C PHE A 23 13.65 -8.52 5.13
N LEU A 24 12.73 -9.30 5.69
CA LEU A 24 12.88 -9.94 7.01
C LEU A 24 13.54 -11.33 6.95
N GLY A 25 13.98 -11.77 5.76
CA GLY A 25 14.66 -13.05 5.56
C GLY A 25 13.93 -14.02 4.62
N GLY A 26 12.94 -13.54 3.86
CA GLY A 26 12.34 -14.30 2.76
C GLY A 26 13.35 -14.59 1.64
N ARG A 27 13.10 -15.65 0.87
CA ARG A 27 14.04 -16.15 -0.15
C ARG A 27 14.10 -15.30 -1.41
N ASP A 28 12.94 -14.87 -1.92
CA ASP A 28 12.82 -14.14 -3.18
C ASP A 28 11.81 -12.99 -3.06
N PRO A 29 12.01 -11.85 -3.76
CA PRO A 29 11.00 -10.81 -3.82
C PRO A 29 9.80 -11.30 -4.64
N PRO A 30 8.56 -10.94 -4.26
CA PRO A 30 7.35 -11.45 -4.92
C PRO A 30 7.22 -10.99 -6.38
N VAL A 31 7.79 -9.82 -6.69
CA VAL A 31 7.88 -9.20 -8.02
C VAL A 31 9.13 -8.31 -8.08
N GLY A 32 9.47 -7.77 -9.24
CA GLY A 32 10.54 -6.77 -9.36
C GLY A 32 10.22 -5.42 -8.67
N PRO A 33 11.21 -4.55 -8.42
CA PRO A 33 11.04 -3.27 -7.73
C PRO A 33 9.95 -2.36 -8.31
N THR A 34 9.76 -2.39 -9.63
CA THR A 34 8.69 -1.65 -10.31
C THR A 34 7.29 -2.05 -9.81
N GLY A 35 7.07 -3.34 -9.51
CA GLY A 35 5.81 -3.80 -8.93
C GLY A 35 5.56 -3.26 -7.52
N LEU A 36 6.62 -3.12 -6.72
CA LEU A 36 6.54 -2.45 -5.41
C LEU A 36 6.15 -0.98 -5.56
N VAL A 37 6.80 -0.25 -6.47
CA VAL A 37 6.50 1.17 -6.76
C VAL A 37 5.03 1.34 -7.13
N MET A 38 4.50 0.48 -8.01
CA MET A 38 3.11 0.52 -8.41
C MET A 38 2.15 0.27 -7.24
N ALA A 39 2.44 -0.70 -6.37
CA ALA A 39 1.62 -0.94 -5.18
C ALA A 39 1.65 0.25 -4.20
N VAL A 40 2.81 0.86 -3.96
CA VAL A 40 2.92 2.08 -3.14
C VAL A 40 2.12 3.22 -3.74
N ALA A 41 2.20 3.42 -5.06
CA ALA A 41 1.41 4.43 -5.77
C ALA A 41 -0.10 4.18 -5.68
N THR A 42 -0.54 2.92 -5.69
CA THR A 42 -1.95 2.56 -5.47
C THR A 42 -2.40 2.86 -4.05
N VAL A 43 -1.61 2.54 -3.02
CA VAL A 43 -1.91 2.90 -1.62
C VAL A 43 -1.97 4.42 -1.46
N LYS A 44 -1.01 5.16 -2.04
CA LYS A 44 -1.00 6.63 -2.02
C LYS A 44 -2.29 7.20 -2.61
N ARG A 45 -2.63 6.82 -3.85
CA ARG A 45 -3.83 7.30 -4.54
C ARG A 45 -5.11 6.94 -3.78
N TYR A 46 -5.15 5.77 -3.14
CA TYR A 46 -6.27 5.38 -2.29
C TYR A 46 -6.40 6.35 -1.10
N LEU A 47 -5.34 6.53 -0.32
CA LEU A 47 -5.37 7.41 0.86
C LEU A 47 -5.70 8.86 0.50
N GLU A 48 -5.14 9.40 -0.59
CA GLU A 48 -5.43 10.76 -1.06
C GLU A 48 -6.90 10.96 -1.44
N ARG A 49 -7.56 9.95 -2.03
CA ARG A 49 -8.99 10.01 -2.36
C ARG A 49 -9.87 10.00 -1.13
N GLU A 50 -9.45 9.31 -0.09
CA GLU A 50 -10.22 9.17 1.14
C GLU A 50 -10.01 10.31 2.14
N ARG A 51 -8.96 11.12 1.96
CA ARG A 51 -8.75 12.33 2.76
C ARG A 51 -9.75 13.41 2.33
N ALA A 52 -10.41 14.00 3.31
CA ALA A 52 -11.39 15.06 3.09
C ALA A 52 -10.79 16.33 2.44
N ASP A 53 -9.49 16.58 2.61
CA ASP A 53 -8.80 17.75 2.05
C ASP A 53 -8.11 17.49 0.70
N GLY A 54 -8.13 16.24 0.21
CA GLY A 54 -7.53 15.84 -1.06
C GLY A 54 -6.03 16.14 -1.18
N LYS A 55 -5.33 16.38 -0.06
CA LYS A 55 -3.93 16.79 -0.11
C LYS A 55 -3.01 15.62 -0.47
N PRO A 56 -1.98 15.88 -1.30
CA PRO A 56 -1.03 14.85 -1.67
C PRO A 56 -0.27 14.35 -0.45
N ILE A 57 -0.02 13.04 -0.41
CA ILE A 57 0.83 12.39 0.59
C ILE A 57 2.24 12.37 0.02
N ARG A 58 2.97 13.46 0.25
CA ARG A 58 4.36 13.63 -0.23
C ARG A 58 5.30 12.62 0.38
N GLU A 59 4.93 12.09 1.54
CA GLU A 59 5.63 11.01 2.17
C GLU A 59 5.75 9.84 1.18
N LEU A 60 4.66 9.40 0.56
CA LEU A 60 4.72 8.26 -0.37
C LEU A 60 5.36 8.58 -1.75
N GLU A 61 6.01 9.73 -1.92
CA GLU A 61 6.84 10.08 -3.10
C GLU A 61 8.28 9.56 -2.94
N VAL A 62 8.40 8.26 -2.75
CA VAL A 62 9.69 7.59 -2.54
C VAL A 62 10.26 7.12 -3.87
N ALA A 63 11.55 7.39 -4.11
CA ALA A 63 12.24 6.89 -5.29
C ALA A 63 12.31 5.35 -5.29
N GLU A 64 12.21 4.73 -6.47
CA GLU A 64 12.20 3.26 -6.62
C GLU A 64 13.37 2.57 -5.91
N HIS A 65 14.58 3.13 -6.05
CA HIS A 65 15.78 2.57 -5.42
C HIS A 65 15.74 2.63 -3.87
N LEU A 66 15.03 3.60 -3.29
CA LEU A 66 14.82 3.68 -1.85
C LEU A 66 13.74 2.70 -1.39
N LEU A 67 12.67 2.53 -2.17
CA LEU A 67 11.63 1.52 -1.89
C LEU A 67 12.17 0.09 -1.94
N ALA A 68 13.15 -0.18 -2.81
CA ALA A 68 13.84 -1.46 -2.90
C ALA A 68 14.82 -1.74 -1.73
N THR A 69 14.61 -1.11 -0.57
CA THR A 69 15.37 -1.34 0.66
C THR A 69 14.45 -1.70 1.82
N ARG A 70 15.01 -2.34 2.84
CA ARG A 70 14.28 -2.65 4.08
C ARG A 70 13.77 -1.38 4.76
N GLU A 71 14.58 -0.33 4.83
CA GLU A 71 14.18 0.95 5.41
C GLU A 71 13.01 1.58 4.63
N GLY A 72 13.09 1.57 3.30
CA GLY A 72 12.04 2.09 2.44
C GLY A 72 10.70 1.40 2.65
N VAL A 73 10.68 0.07 2.65
CA VAL A 73 9.44 -0.69 2.91
C VAL A 73 8.92 -0.45 4.32
N ARG A 74 9.78 -0.48 5.35
CA ARG A 74 9.37 -0.21 6.74
C ARG A 74 8.72 1.15 6.90
N TRP A 75 9.19 2.13 6.14
CA TRP A 75 8.66 3.47 6.19
C TRP A 75 7.27 3.60 5.53
N VAL A 76 6.97 2.76 4.54
CA VAL A 76 5.65 2.71 3.88
C VAL A 76 4.60 1.97 4.72
N LEU A 77 5.00 0.98 5.55
CA LEU A 77 4.07 0.13 6.31
C LEU A 77 2.98 0.87 7.13
N PRO A 78 3.26 1.99 7.83
CA PRO A 78 2.21 2.71 8.56
C PRO A 78 1.06 3.19 7.66
N PHE A 79 1.35 3.55 6.41
CA PHE A 79 0.35 3.97 5.43
C PHE A 79 -0.47 2.78 4.92
N VAL A 80 0.17 1.63 4.73
CA VAL A 80 -0.50 0.37 4.37
C VAL A 80 -1.51 -0.01 5.45
N LEU A 81 -1.10 -0.03 6.71
CA LEU A 81 -1.97 -0.35 7.85
C LEU A 81 -3.17 0.63 7.95
N SER A 82 -2.93 1.91 7.65
CA SER A 82 -3.99 2.92 7.59
C SER A 82 -5.01 2.60 6.48
N ALA A 83 -4.54 2.28 5.28
CA ALA A 83 -5.41 1.91 4.16
C ALA A 83 -6.23 0.64 4.46
N GLU A 84 -5.60 -0.39 5.03
CA GLU A 84 -6.27 -1.63 5.44
C GLU A 84 -7.37 -1.39 6.49
N SER A 85 -7.09 -0.53 7.47
CA SER A 85 -8.06 -0.15 8.51
C SER A 85 -9.27 0.57 7.91
N MET A 86 -9.06 1.49 6.98
CA MET A 86 -10.13 2.21 6.29
C MET A 86 -11.00 1.28 5.44
N GLU A 87 -10.39 0.38 4.66
CA GLU A 87 -11.12 -0.63 3.88
C GLU A 87 -11.91 -1.60 4.78
N ALA A 88 -11.35 -2.00 5.92
CA ALA A 88 -12.08 -2.79 6.91
C ALA A 88 -13.28 -2.02 7.47
N SER A 89 -13.13 -0.71 7.73
CA SER A 89 -14.21 0.14 8.20
C SER A 89 -15.35 0.26 7.18
N LYS A 90 -15.03 0.55 5.92
CA LYS A 90 -16.01 0.62 4.84
C LYS A 90 -16.79 -0.67 4.65
N ARG A 91 -16.10 -1.83 4.70
CA ARG A 91 -16.76 -3.14 4.61
C ARG A 91 -17.75 -3.37 5.74
N ARG A 92 -17.44 -2.94 6.96
CA ARG A 92 -18.39 -3.03 8.10
C ARG A 92 -19.61 -2.14 7.86
N THR A 93 -19.41 -0.91 7.42
CA THR A 93 -20.51 0.02 7.12
C THR A 93 -21.39 -0.45 5.96
N ALA A 94 -20.83 -1.13 4.95
CA ALA A 94 -21.59 -1.64 3.82
C ALA A 94 -22.45 -2.89 4.14
N LEU A 95 -22.23 -3.52 5.30
CA LEU A 95 -22.95 -4.72 5.75
C LEU A 95 -23.98 -4.45 6.86
N GLY A 96 -23.98 -3.25 7.44
CA GLY A 96 -24.92 -2.81 8.47
C GLY A 96 -25.92 -1.82 7.92
#